data_AF-A0AAV2NEG5-F1
#
_entry.id   AF-A0AAV2NEG5-F1
#
_cell.length_a   1.000
_cell.length_b   1.000
_cell.length_c   1.000
_cell.angle_alpha   90.00
_cell.angle_beta   90.00
_cell.angle_gamma   90.00
#
_symmetry.space_group_name_H-M   'P 1'
#
loop_
_entity.id
_entity.type
_entity.pdbx_description
1 polymer ?
#
loop_
_entity_poly.entity_id
_entity_poly.type
_entity_poly.pdbx_seq_one_letter_code
_entity_poly.pdbx_strand_id
1 'polypeptide(L)'
;MAIIIKDYQWRQTEKRIIIYVPLRGRPKNVHLFVMDDYVKISFPPFILELFLWANVLEEESECTLTDTEAIFSLQKANMASGWPNLEMKDISEEQKRDFRKRALEKAQNVSDSRAKYKSETRQRLQKEAVRVQVNLDTDTLNKIEALRDSHRRAAMQDFEEWRSNAEVPIFQGISGKVQENRKAYRPPLKWFKDDLGILRSREIDRKGQLNEELKEIKEKQQDKSIVIEELIEENPKEESSIEGSVKKELIVEEDTKKELIMKENSIIGKELIKELNIEEKLGKELIVKENLKTELIDKANLEEDTVLDENIQKETNTLEIKKSSDFQEHSSCSEDSESDYEMTSSRSATNSLMKKMDQKSSQRFYAKMKKQRSDQNLIDKILKGQYSKMNRIFDEPAKAVPLPRRSGTINITFSKRIFPTPARESALVEEEEWLSKQAEARRKTGFVVEDLRPEEQDPQWLKDKGDDFFKAGNYLAAISAYTHGIKISNEMTALYVNRSAAHYALGNYYRCIDDCSKVLELMEPKCESNRVSRARCHARRGAALCKLSAPQHGIPELEAALKLDPNNESIKHDLLTVKQYFNIKK
;
A
#
# COMPACT_ATOMS: atom_id res chain seq x y z
N MET A 1 42.85 -25.92 17.64
CA MET A 1 43.79 -24.92 17.06
C MET A 1 43.44 -24.74 15.59
N ALA A 2 43.64 -23.57 15.01
CA ALA A 2 43.50 -23.37 13.56
C ALA A 2 44.81 -23.79 12.85
N ILE A 3 44.70 -24.37 11.66
CA ILE A 3 45.85 -24.79 10.86
C ILE A 3 46.14 -23.72 9.81
N ILE A 4 47.33 -23.10 9.87
CA ILE A 4 47.73 -22.07 8.91
C ILE A 4 48.09 -22.75 7.58
N ILE A 5 47.40 -22.36 6.51
CA ILE A 5 47.69 -22.77 5.13
C ILE A 5 49.01 -22.11 4.70
N LYS A 6 49.89 -22.85 4.01
CA LYS A 6 51.17 -22.34 3.47
C LYS A 6 51.42 -22.74 2.02
N ASP A 7 50.58 -23.65 1.51
CA ASP A 7 50.57 -24.25 0.19
C ASP A 7 49.70 -23.45 -0.80
N TYR A 8 49.60 -22.13 -0.62
CA TYR A 8 48.99 -21.24 -1.60
C TYR A 8 49.95 -20.99 -2.77
N GLN A 9 49.41 -20.77 -3.97
CA GLN A 9 50.17 -20.32 -5.13
C GLN A 9 49.68 -18.94 -5.56
N TRP A 10 50.54 -18.14 -6.18
CA TRP A 10 50.13 -16.86 -6.75
C TRP A 10 50.86 -16.55 -8.04
N ARG A 11 50.21 -15.77 -8.90
CA ARG A 11 50.79 -15.14 -10.09
C ARG A 11 50.29 -13.70 -10.19
N GLN A 12 51.04 -12.86 -10.89
CA GLN A 12 50.59 -11.50 -11.21
C GLN A 12 50.60 -11.25 -12.70
N THR A 13 49.76 -10.30 -13.10
CA THR A 13 49.80 -9.58 -14.37
C THR A 13 50.09 -8.11 -14.06
N GLU A 14 50.10 -7.26 -15.08
CA GLU A 14 50.21 -5.80 -14.92
C GLU A 14 49.08 -5.26 -14.04
N LYS A 15 47.82 -5.67 -14.31
CA LYS A 15 46.62 -5.15 -13.67
C LYS A 15 46.15 -5.98 -12.46
N ARG A 16 46.12 -7.30 -12.59
CA ARG A 16 45.52 -8.24 -11.62
C ARG A 16 46.54 -9.18 -10.98
N ILE A 17 46.26 -9.59 -9.76
CA ILE A 17 46.97 -10.61 -8.99
C ILE A 17 46.02 -11.79 -8.81
N ILE A 18 46.50 -13.00 -9.06
CA ILE A 18 45.69 -14.21 -9.00
C ILE A 18 46.30 -15.14 -7.95
N ILE A 19 45.57 -15.35 -6.84
CA ILE A 19 45.96 -16.18 -5.70
C ILE A 19 45.10 -17.44 -5.68
N TYR A 20 45.75 -18.61 -5.63
CA TYR A 20 45.13 -19.93 -5.61
C TYR A 20 45.32 -20.53 -4.21
N VAL A 21 44.23 -20.90 -3.54
CA VAL A 21 44.24 -21.46 -2.18
C VAL A 21 43.55 -22.83 -2.18
N PRO A 22 44.25 -23.94 -1.89
CA PRO A 22 43.66 -25.28 -1.94
C PRO A 22 42.69 -25.54 -0.77
N LEU A 23 41.46 -25.94 -1.10
CA LEU A 23 40.37 -26.21 -0.16
C LEU A 23 40.35 -27.69 0.25
N ARG A 24 41.27 -28.02 1.16
CA ARG A 24 41.44 -29.37 1.69
C ARG A 24 40.13 -29.92 2.28
N GLY A 25 39.56 -30.94 1.64
CA GLY A 25 38.42 -31.72 2.15
C GLY A 25 37.02 -31.24 1.76
N ARG A 26 36.87 -30.40 0.72
CA ARG A 26 35.56 -29.86 0.24
C ARG A 26 34.71 -29.23 1.36
N PRO A 27 35.21 -28.15 2.00
CA PRO A 27 34.52 -27.48 3.11
C PRO A 27 33.16 -26.89 2.69
N LYS A 28 32.09 -27.25 3.40
CA LYS A 28 30.74 -26.69 3.16
C LYS A 28 30.64 -25.19 3.43
N ASN A 29 31.39 -24.70 4.42
CA ASN A 29 31.40 -23.30 4.84
C ASN A 29 32.82 -22.75 4.65
N VAL A 30 32.97 -21.81 3.72
CA VAL A 30 34.19 -21.05 3.50
C VAL A 30 33.87 -19.58 3.73
N HIS A 31 34.61 -18.92 4.62
CA HIS A 31 34.54 -17.47 4.79
C HIS A 31 35.71 -16.84 4.04
N LEU A 32 35.41 -15.88 3.16
CA LEU A 32 36.36 -15.14 2.36
C LEU A 32 36.22 -13.65 2.68
N PHE A 33 37.33 -12.93 2.80
CA PHE A 33 37.37 -11.52 3.14
C PHE A 33 38.56 -10.86 2.43
N VAL A 34 38.30 -9.73 1.77
CA VAL A 34 39.29 -8.94 1.02
C VAL A 34 38.96 -7.47 1.26
N MET A 35 39.90 -6.69 1.77
CA MET A 35 39.80 -5.24 1.94
C MET A 35 41.20 -4.63 1.80
N ASP A 36 41.37 -3.57 1.01
CA ASP A 36 42.64 -2.86 0.78
C ASP A 36 43.88 -3.78 0.65
N ASP A 37 44.65 -3.91 1.73
CA ASP A 37 45.96 -4.55 1.87
C ASP A 37 45.86 -5.92 2.58
N TYR A 38 44.66 -6.44 2.81
CA TYR A 38 44.42 -7.60 3.65
C TYR A 38 43.46 -8.61 3.02
N VAL A 39 43.91 -9.87 2.92
CA VAL A 39 43.12 -11.01 2.42
C VAL A 39 43.06 -12.09 3.49
N LYS A 40 41.87 -12.62 3.75
CA LYS A 40 41.64 -13.73 4.68
C LYS A 40 40.70 -14.75 4.08
N ILE A 41 41.05 -16.02 4.24
CA ILE A 41 40.16 -17.14 3.97
C ILE A 41 40.22 -18.15 5.12
N SER A 42 39.06 -18.60 5.59
CA SER A 42 38.98 -19.55 6.71
C SER A 42 37.84 -20.54 6.52
N PHE A 43 38.15 -21.82 6.67
CA PHE A 43 37.23 -22.95 6.59
C PHE A 43 37.68 -24.01 7.60
N PRO A 44 36.90 -24.37 8.63
CA PRO A 44 37.42 -25.15 9.75
C PRO A 44 38.06 -26.49 9.33
N PRO A 45 39.26 -26.86 9.83
CA PRO A 45 40.09 -26.16 10.82
C PRO A 45 41.12 -25.16 10.23
N PHE A 46 41.12 -24.90 8.92
CA PHE A 46 42.14 -24.15 8.21
C PHE A 46 41.90 -22.63 8.17
N ILE A 47 43.00 -21.87 8.09
CA ILE A 47 43.01 -20.42 7.92
C ILE A 47 44.22 -19.96 7.10
N LEU A 48 44.02 -18.94 6.27
CA LEU A 48 45.06 -18.14 5.64
C LEU A 48 44.76 -16.66 5.89
N GLU A 49 45.77 -15.89 6.27
CA GLU A 49 45.74 -14.43 6.38
C GLU A 49 46.98 -13.90 5.65
N LEU A 50 46.78 -13.02 4.67
CA LEU A 50 47.84 -12.42 3.85
C LEU A 50 47.81 -10.90 4.03
N PHE A 51 48.99 -10.31 4.24
CA PHE A 51 49.20 -8.87 4.33
C PHE A 51 49.88 -8.42 3.03
N LEU A 52 49.08 -8.00 2.07
CA LEU A 52 49.47 -7.71 0.69
C LEU A 52 50.50 -6.57 0.62
N TRP A 53 51.32 -6.59 -0.43
CA TRP A 53 52.36 -5.57 -0.64
C TRP A 53 51.80 -4.16 -0.91
N ALA A 54 50.60 -4.04 -1.51
CA ALA A 54 49.90 -2.78 -1.71
C ALA A 54 48.37 -2.98 -1.80
N ASN A 55 47.60 -1.88 -1.83
CA ASN A 55 46.14 -1.92 -1.87
C ASN A 55 45.57 -2.52 -3.17
N VAL A 56 44.43 -3.19 -3.00
CA VAL A 56 43.58 -3.79 -4.03
C VAL A 56 42.26 -3.01 -4.14
N LEU A 57 41.72 -2.88 -5.36
CA LEU A 57 40.41 -2.30 -5.61
C LEU A 57 39.32 -3.37 -5.42
N GLU A 58 38.57 -3.25 -4.32
CA GLU A 58 37.51 -4.20 -3.93
C GLU A 58 36.42 -4.35 -4.99
N GLU A 59 35.99 -3.26 -5.64
CA GLU A 59 34.88 -3.25 -6.60
C GLU A 59 35.21 -3.90 -7.96
N GLU A 60 36.49 -3.92 -8.36
CA GLU A 60 36.97 -4.57 -9.61
C GLU A 60 37.59 -5.96 -9.35
N SER A 61 37.56 -6.43 -8.10
CA SER A 61 38.15 -7.71 -7.67
C SER A 61 37.11 -8.81 -7.61
N GLU A 62 37.48 -9.97 -8.17
CA GLU A 62 36.60 -11.14 -8.27
C GLU A 62 37.15 -12.28 -7.42
N CYS A 63 36.28 -13.07 -6.81
CA CYS A 63 36.70 -14.32 -6.19
C CYS A 63 35.78 -15.45 -6.64
N THR A 64 36.38 -16.55 -7.09
CA THR A 64 35.68 -17.75 -7.56
C THR A 64 36.00 -18.90 -6.62
N LEU A 65 34.95 -19.55 -6.13
CA LEU A 65 35.03 -20.69 -5.22
C LEU A 65 34.69 -21.97 -6.00
N THR A 66 35.58 -22.96 -5.96
CA THR A 66 35.35 -24.28 -6.54
C THR A 66 35.36 -25.35 -5.43
N ASP A 67 34.93 -26.58 -5.73
CA ASP A 67 35.00 -27.72 -4.79
C ASP A 67 36.41 -27.94 -4.20
N THR A 68 37.46 -27.60 -4.95
CA THR A 68 38.85 -27.96 -4.64
C THR A 68 39.75 -26.76 -4.32
N GLU A 69 39.44 -25.57 -4.83
CA GLU A 69 40.29 -24.38 -4.71
C GLU A 69 39.46 -23.09 -4.63
N ALA A 70 39.94 -22.11 -3.87
CA ALA A 70 39.48 -20.73 -3.90
C ALA A 70 40.47 -19.89 -4.73
N ILE A 71 39.98 -19.16 -5.73
CA ILE A 71 40.79 -18.33 -6.61
C ILE A 71 40.38 -16.87 -6.45
N PHE A 72 41.30 -16.05 -5.96
CA PHE A 72 41.14 -14.59 -5.84
C PHE A 72 41.77 -13.93 -7.07
N SER A 73 41.00 -13.18 -7.84
CA SER A 73 41.42 -12.35 -8.97
C SER A 73 41.34 -10.88 -8.57
N LEU A 74 42.38 -10.40 -7.90
CA LEU A 74 42.44 -9.10 -7.24
C LEU A 74 42.99 -8.02 -8.16
N GLN A 75 42.30 -6.89 -8.28
CA GLN A 75 42.74 -5.74 -9.08
C GLN A 75 43.70 -4.85 -8.28
N LYS A 76 44.89 -4.56 -8.80
CA LYS A 76 45.85 -3.62 -8.17
C LYS A 76 45.31 -2.20 -8.24
N ALA A 77 45.35 -1.45 -7.14
CA ALA A 77 45.07 -0.01 -7.16
C ALA A 77 46.11 0.77 -8.01
N ASN A 78 47.39 0.39 -7.91
CA ASN A 78 48.49 0.97 -8.69
C ASN A 78 48.94 0.00 -9.81
N MET A 79 48.34 0.11 -11.00
CA MET A 79 48.69 -0.73 -12.16
C MET A 79 50.13 -0.56 -12.67
N ALA A 80 50.79 0.57 -12.35
CA ALA A 80 52.15 0.86 -12.80
C ALA A 80 53.26 0.08 -12.08
N SER A 81 52.93 -0.72 -11.05
CA SER A 81 53.92 -1.42 -10.22
C SER A 81 53.79 -2.95 -10.31
N GLY A 82 54.86 -3.59 -10.78
CA GLY A 82 55.09 -5.01 -10.54
C GLY A 82 55.38 -5.25 -9.05
N TRP A 83 54.67 -6.17 -8.41
CA TRP A 83 54.85 -6.45 -6.98
C TRP A 83 56.06 -7.39 -6.81
N PRO A 84 57.07 -7.06 -6.01
CA PRO A 84 58.26 -7.91 -5.85
C PRO A 84 57.97 -9.17 -5.03
N ASN A 85 56.93 -9.16 -4.20
CA ASN A 85 56.44 -10.30 -3.40
C ASN A 85 54.90 -10.11 -3.25
N LEU A 86 54.16 -11.18 -2.90
CA LEU A 86 52.74 -11.05 -2.60
C LEU A 86 52.50 -10.31 -1.28
N GLU A 87 53.24 -10.71 -0.24
CA GLU A 87 53.16 -10.16 1.11
C GLU A 87 54.24 -9.07 1.34
N MET A 88 53.96 -8.12 2.23
CA MET A 88 54.98 -7.24 2.81
C MET A 88 55.95 -8.06 3.69
N LYS A 89 57.25 -7.74 3.64
CA LYS A 89 58.27 -8.42 4.45
C LYS A 89 58.43 -7.79 5.83
N ASP A 90 58.90 -8.60 6.78
CA ASP A 90 59.39 -8.19 8.10
C ASP A 90 58.38 -7.40 8.98
N ILE A 91 57.08 -7.63 8.76
CA ILE A 91 55.97 -7.01 9.51
C ILE A 91 55.94 -7.52 10.97
N SER A 92 55.86 -6.61 11.94
CA SER A 92 55.70 -6.95 13.36
C SER A 92 54.30 -7.50 13.68
N GLU A 93 54.16 -8.28 14.76
CA GLU A 93 52.84 -8.79 15.20
C GLU A 93 51.89 -7.69 15.68
N GLU A 94 52.41 -6.50 16.01
CA GLU A 94 51.60 -5.32 16.34
C GLU A 94 51.06 -4.67 15.06
N GLN A 95 51.92 -4.41 14.08
CA GLN A 95 51.52 -3.94 12.76
C GLN A 95 50.47 -4.86 12.13
N LYS A 96 50.63 -6.20 12.21
CA LYS A 96 49.63 -7.17 11.74
C LYS A 96 48.28 -7.08 12.48
N ARG A 97 48.21 -6.56 13.70
CA ARG A 97 46.94 -6.27 14.38
C ARG A 97 46.33 -4.98 13.84
N ASP A 98 47.14 -3.96 13.58
CA ASP A 98 46.67 -2.69 13.04
C ASP A 98 46.18 -2.79 11.59
N PHE A 99 46.85 -3.56 10.73
CA PHE A 99 46.34 -3.94 9.40
C PHE A 99 44.96 -4.61 9.50
N ARG A 100 44.84 -5.67 10.32
CA ARG A 100 43.55 -6.36 10.56
C ARG A 100 42.47 -5.40 11.07
N LYS A 101 42.81 -4.52 12.02
CA LYS A 101 41.87 -3.55 12.60
C LYS A 101 41.37 -2.56 11.55
N ARG A 102 42.28 -1.92 10.79
CA ARG A 102 41.92 -0.98 9.70
C ARG A 102 41.03 -1.64 8.65
N ALA A 103 41.38 -2.85 8.21
CA ALA A 103 40.60 -3.60 7.23
C ALA A 103 39.17 -3.91 7.71
N LEU A 104 39.00 -4.32 8.96
CA LEU A 104 37.70 -4.58 9.57
C LEU A 104 36.87 -3.30 9.79
N GLU A 105 37.51 -2.24 10.27
CA GLU A 105 36.89 -0.93 10.50
C GLU A 105 36.39 -0.31 9.17
N LYS A 106 37.20 -0.38 8.10
CA LYS A 106 36.77 0.01 6.75
C LYS A 106 35.60 -0.85 6.25
N ALA A 107 35.66 -2.18 6.41
CA ALA A 107 34.59 -3.08 5.96
C ALA A 107 33.25 -2.76 6.63
N GLN A 108 33.28 -2.45 7.93
CA GLN A 108 32.09 -2.00 8.65
C GLN A 108 31.58 -0.66 8.10
N ASN A 109 32.45 0.34 7.95
CA ASN A 109 32.06 1.66 7.43
C ASN A 109 31.47 1.58 5.99
N VAL A 110 32.01 0.72 5.13
CA VAL A 110 31.48 0.45 3.78
C VAL A 110 30.12 -0.27 3.85
N SER A 111 29.98 -1.27 4.72
CA SER A 111 28.71 -1.97 4.96
C SER A 111 27.60 -1.02 5.43
N ASP A 112 27.90 -0.21 6.45
CA ASP A 112 26.94 0.71 7.06
C ASP A 112 26.55 1.84 6.09
N SER A 113 27.51 2.36 5.32
CA SER A 113 27.24 3.32 4.23
C SER A 113 26.35 2.73 3.15
N ARG A 114 26.60 1.47 2.74
CA ARG A 114 25.78 0.75 1.75
C ARG A 114 24.39 0.41 2.28
N ALA A 115 24.25 0.16 3.58
CA ALA A 115 22.95 -0.04 4.23
C ALA A 115 22.13 1.26 4.28
N LYS A 116 22.77 2.38 4.64
CA LYS A 116 22.18 3.73 4.63
C LYS A 116 21.73 4.14 3.22
N TYR A 117 22.58 4.00 2.21
CA TYR A 117 22.22 4.32 0.82
C TYR A 117 21.01 3.50 0.33
N LYS A 118 20.91 2.22 0.71
CA LYS A 118 19.75 1.36 0.39
C LYS A 118 18.48 1.82 1.08
N SER A 119 18.53 2.22 2.35
CA SER A 119 17.34 2.70 3.08
C SER A 119 16.87 4.06 2.56
N GLU A 120 17.79 4.99 2.28
CA GLU A 120 17.50 6.29 1.66
C GLU A 120 16.89 6.13 0.26
N THR A 121 17.47 5.26 -0.58
CA THR A 121 16.93 4.96 -1.93
C THR A 121 15.52 4.37 -1.84
N ARG A 122 15.27 3.43 -0.90
CA ARG A 122 13.92 2.88 -0.67
C ARG A 122 12.93 3.94 -0.20
N GLN A 123 13.33 4.83 0.71
CA GLN A 123 12.48 5.93 1.16
C GLN A 123 12.16 6.92 0.04
N ARG A 124 13.12 7.22 -0.85
CA ARG A 124 12.90 8.08 -2.01
C ARG A 124 11.87 7.46 -2.97
N LEU A 125 12.08 6.21 -3.38
CA LEU A 125 11.15 5.47 -4.25
C LEU A 125 9.74 5.36 -3.63
N GLN A 126 9.64 5.18 -2.31
CA GLN A 126 8.35 5.15 -1.61
C GLN A 126 7.65 6.52 -1.62
N LYS A 127 8.39 7.63 -1.43
CA LYS A 127 7.85 9.00 -1.55
C LYS A 127 7.41 9.32 -2.98
N GLU A 128 8.20 8.89 -3.97
CA GLU A 128 7.88 9.04 -5.40
C GLU A 128 6.60 8.26 -5.76
N ALA A 129 6.46 7.01 -5.33
CA ALA A 129 5.25 6.20 -5.54
C ALA A 129 4.00 6.82 -4.88
N VAL A 130 4.10 7.31 -3.64
CA VAL A 130 3.00 8.02 -2.96
C VAL A 130 2.63 9.31 -3.71
N ARG A 131 3.62 10.07 -4.20
CA ARG A 131 3.37 11.29 -4.99
C ARG A 131 2.64 10.98 -6.31
N VAL A 132 3.02 9.91 -7.01
CA VAL A 132 2.33 9.46 -8.23
C VAL A 132 0.88 9.06 -7.90
N GLN A 133 0.64 8.32 -6.81
CA GLN A 133 -0.70 7.93 -6.40
C GLN A 133 -1.58 9.16 -6.07
N VAL A 134 -1.08 10.11 -5.27
CA VAL A 134 -1.80 11.36 -4.94
C VAL A 134 -2.11 12.18 -6.19
N ASN A 135 -1.19 12.24 -7.16
CA ASN A 135 -1.45 12.91 -8.44
C ASN A 135 -2.58 12.22 -9.22
N LEU A 136 -2.59 10.88 -9.30
CA LEU A 136 -3.67 10.13 -9.95
C LEU A 136 -5.02 10.34 -9.25
N ASP A 137 -5.05 10.29 -7.91
CA ASP A 137 -6.26 10.44 -7.12
C ASP A 137 -6.84 11.86 -7.27
N THR A 138 -6.01 12.91 -7.18
CA THR A 138 -6.46 14.29 -7.43
C THR A 138 -6.98 14.49 -8.85
N ASP A 139 -6.36 13.84 -9.84
CA ASP A 139 -6.85 13.84 -11.22
C ASP A 139 -8.23 13.18 -11.38
N THR A 140 -8.54 12.12 -10.61
CA THR A 140 -9.89 11.52 -10.61
C THR A 140 -10.90 12.41 -9.89
N LEU A 141 -10.53 13.05 -8.78
CA LEU A 141 -11.40 13.97 -8.04
C LEU A 141 -11.75 15.19 -8.90
N ASN A 142 -10.77 15.79 -9.60
CA ASN A 142 -10.97 16.88 -10.54
C ASN A 142 -11.97 16.51 -11.65
N LYS A 143 -11.88 15.29 -12.20
CA LYS A 143 -12.82 14.76 -13.22
C LYS A 143 -14.23 14.58 -12.65
N ILE A 144 -14.35 14.06 -11.42
CA ILE A 144 -15.64 13.89 -10.72
C ILE A 144 -16.30 15.24 -10.41
N GLU A 145 -15.52 16.23 -9.94
CA GLU A 145 -16.02 17.57 -9.65
C GLU A 145 -16.47 18.31 -10.92
N ALA A 146 -15.69 18.23 -12.01
CA ALA A 146 -16.08 18.78 -13.31
C ALA A 146 -17.39 18.17 -13.85
N LEU A 147 -17.59 16.85 -13.68
CA LEU A 147 -18.84 16.17 -14.03
C LEU A 147 -20.01 16.62 -13.13
N ARG A 148 -19.81 16.64 -11.80
CA ARG A 148 -20.82 17.14 -10.83
C ARG A 148 -21.25 18.56 -11.17
N ASP A 149 -20.31 19.43 -11.52
CA ASP A 149 -20.59 20.82 -11.86
C ASP A 149 -21.15 21.01 -13.27
N SER A 150 -20.94 20.07 -14.20
CA SER A 150 -21.66 20.04 -15.47
C SER A 150 -23.14 19.67 -15.27
N HIS A 151 -23.42 18.65 -14.46
CA HIS A 151 -24.79 18.25 -14.11
C HIS A 151 -25.51 19.36 -13.32
N ARG A 152 -24.81 20.02 -12.38
CA ARG A 152 -25.31 21.18 -11.62
C ARG A 152 -25.71 22.33 -12.54
N ARG A 153 -24.88 22.66 -13.54
CA ARG A 153 -25.18 23.72 -14.52
C ARG A 153 -26.33 23.34 -15.46
N ALA A 154 -26.39 22.10 -15.94
CA ALA A 154 -27.51 21.61 -16.75
C ALA A 154 -28.85 21.71 -15.99
N ALA A 155 -28.93 21.18 -14.76
CA ALA A 155 -30.14 21.26 -13.95
C ALA A 155 -30.56 22.70 -13.58
N MET A 156 -29.60 23.63 -13.45
CA MET A 156 -29.90 25.06 -13.30
C MET A 156 -30.44 25.69 -14.59
N GLN A 157 -29.94 25.29 -15.76
CA GLN A 157 -30.46 25.72 -17.06
C GLN A 157 -31.88 25.17 -17.30
N ASP A 158 -32.10 23.86 -17.09
CA ASP A 158 -33.42 23.23 -17.20
C ASP A 158 -34.48 23.94 -16.34
N PHE A 159 -34.09 24.37 -15.14
CA PHE A 159 -34.96 25.12 -14.21
C PHE A 159 -35.26 26.54 -14.70
N GLU A 160 -34.28 27.25 -15.27
CA GLU A 160 -34.45 28.59 -15.83
C GLU A 160 -35.27 28.56 -17.13
N GLU A 161 -35.09 27.52 -17.96
CA GLU A 161 -35.92 27.26 -19.15
C GLU A 161 -37.36 26.90 -18.76
N TRP A 162 -37.55 26.03 -17.76
CA TRP A 162 -38.88 25.74 -17.21
C TRP A 162 -39.56 27.01 -16.69
N ARG A 163 -38.84 27.84 -15.93
CA ARG A 163 -39.35 29.13 -15.44
C ARG A 163 -39.78 30.04 -16.59
N SER A 164 -38.93 30.19 -17.60
CA SER A 164 -39.20 31.05 -18.76
C SER A 164 -40.43 30.60 -19.53
N ASN A 165 -40.65 29.29 -19.65
CA ASN A 165 -41.82 28.71 -20.30
C ASN A 165 -43.10 28.74 -19.42
N ALA A 166 -42.97 28.82 -18.10
CA ALA A 166 -44.10 28.84 -17.16
C ALA A 166 -44.81 30.21 -17.04
N GLU A 167 -44.18 31.30 -17.47
CA GLU A 167 -44.69 32.66 -17.24
C GLU A 167 -45.75 33.15 -18.27
N VAL A 168 -46.40 32.27 -19.05
CA VAL A 168 -47.56 32.68 -19.89
C VAL A 168 -48.75 31.69 -19.97
N PRO A 169 -49.83 31.92 -19.21
CA PRO A 169 -51.18 31.49 -19.56
C PRO A 169 -51.91 32.64 -20.30
N ILE A 170 -51.95 32.62 -21.64
CA ILE A 170 -52.66 33.64 -22.42
C ILE A 170 -54.18 33.42 -22.34
N PHE A 171 -54.81 33.91 -21.26
CA PHE A 171 -56.27 33.97 -21.14
C PHE A 171 -56.85 35.08 -22.02
N GLN A 172 -57.03 34.80 -23.31
CA GLN A 172 -57.84 35.63 -24.19
C GLN A 172 -59.30 35.63 -23.68
N GLY A 173 -59.82 36.79 -23.26
CA GLY A 173 -61.26 36.99 -23.07
C GLY A 173 -61.76 37.48 -21.69
N ILE A 174 -60.89 37.72 -20.69
CA ILE A 174 -61.35 38.23 -19.38
C ILE A 174 -60.83 39.65 -19.13
N SER A 175 -61.75 40.62 -19.16
CA SER A 175 -61.48 42.02 -18.80
C SER A 175 -61.46 42.19 -17.27
N GLY A 176 -60.37 41.76 -16.63
CA GLY A 176 -60.05 42.03 -15.23
C GLY A 176 -58.60 42.45 -15.09
N LYS A 177 -58.28 43.30 -14.10
CA LYS A 177 -56.88 43.63 -13.80
C LYS A 177 -56.16 42.34 -13.39
N VAL A 178 -55.19 41.92 -14.20
CA VAL A 178 -54.34 40.76 -13.91
C VAL A 178 -53.70 40.98 -12.55
N GLN A 179 -54.01 40.14 -11.56
CA GLN A 179 -53.20 40.05 -10.37
C GLN A 179 -51.90 39.36 -10.76
N GLU A 180 -50.82 40.14 -10.83
CA GLU A 180 -49.47 39.61 -10.96
C GLU A 180 -49.25 38.49 -9.94
N ASN A 181 -48.66 37.39 -10.39
CA ASN A 181 -48.46 36.21 -9.56
C ASN A 181 -47.65 36.58 -8.31
N ARG A 182 -48.30 36.65 -7.15
CA ARG A 182 -47.69 36.93 -5.82
C ARG A 182 -46.70 35.84 -5.33
N LYS A 183 -46.26 34.97 -6.23
CA LYS A 183 -45.21 33.96 -6.08
C LYS A 183 -44.04 34.18 -7.05
N ALA A 184 -43.91 35.35 -7.67
CA ALA A 184 -42.70 35.76 -8.36
C ALA A 184 -41.51 35.63 -7.39
N TYR A 185 -40.60 34.69 -7.68
CA TYR A 185 -39.39 34.48 -6.89
C TYR A 185 -38.52 35.74 -7.01
N ARG A 186 -38.38 36.46 -5.90
CA ARG A 186 -37.37 37.52 -5.76
C ARG A 186 -35.99 36.87 -5.69
N PRO A 187 -34.95 37.49 -6.31
CA PRO A 187 -33.58 37.00 -6.17
C PRO A 187 -33.19 36.95 -4.68
N PRO A 188 -32.31 36.01 -4.28
CA PRO A 188 -31.92 35.88 -2.88
C PRO A 188 -31.27 37.18 -2.40
N LEU A 189 -31.70 37.68 -1.26
CA LEU A 189 -31.20 38.93 -0.68
C LEU A 189 -29.79 38.71 -0.12
N LYS A 190 -28.80 39.47 -0.60
CA LYS A 190 -27.49 39.53 0.06
C LYS A 190 -27.61 40.41 1.30
N TRP A 191 -27.40 39.82 2.47
CA TRP A 191 -27.37 40.54 3.75
C TRP A 191 -25.95 41.03 4.02
N PHE A 192 -25.82 42.28 4.44
CA PHE A 192 -24.55 42.92 4.79
C PHE A 192 -24.78 43.90 5.94
N LYS A 193 -23.71 44.32 6.63
CA LYS A 193 -23.76 45.42 7.58
C LYS A 193 -23.28 46.70 6.90
N ASP A 194 -23.99 47.79 7.11
CA ASP A 194 -23.48 49.14 6.83
C ASP A 194 -22.24 49.43 7.72
N ASP A 195 -21.49 50.49 7.41
CA ASP A 195 -20.39 51.01 8.23
C ASP A 195 -20.82 51.39 9.67
N LEU A 196 -22.13 51.58 9.89
CA LEU A 196 -22.77 51.80 11.19
C LEU A 196 -23.17 50.50 11.92
N GLY A 197 -22.77 49.33 11.43
CA GLY A 197 -23.05 48.01 12.00
C GLY A 197 -24.48 47.48 11.79
N ILE A 198 -25.38 48.30 11.24
CA ILE A 198 -26.78 47.97 11.00
C ILE A 198 -26.89 46.97 9.84
N LEU A 199 -27.60 45.86 10.06
CA LEU A 199 -27.82 44.83 9.06
C LEU A 199 -28.87 45.28 8.02
N ARG A 200 -28.48 45.34 6.75
CA ARG A 200 -29.37 45.59 5.60
C ARG A 200 -29.32 44.42 4.61
N SER A 201 -30.23 44.47 3.64
CA SER A 201 -30.29 43.55 2.51
C SER A 201 -30.37 44.30 1.18
N ARG A 202 -29.83 43.69 0.13
CA ARG A 202 -29.92 44.15 -1.26
C ARG A 202 -30.30 42.97 -2.16
N GLU A 203 -31.14 43.20 -3.16
CA GLU A 203 -31.48 42.21 -4.18
C GLU A 203 -30.28 41.95 -5.10
N ILE A 204 -30.01 40.68 -5.44
CA ILE A 204 -28.86 40.30 -6.27
C ILE A 204 -29.24 40.40 -7.75
N ASP A 205 -28.81 41.49 -8.38
CA ASP A 205 -28.80 41.62 -9.84
C ASP A 205 -27.72 40.73 -10.46
N ARG A 206 -28.01 40.12 -11.63
CA ARG A 206 -27.04 39.33 -12.41
C ARG A 206 -25.74 40.09 -12.73
N LYS A 207 -25.81 41.43 -12.88
CA LYS A 207 -24.64 42.31 -13.06
C LYS A 207 -23.83 42.51 -11.77
N GLY A 208 -24.48 42.49 -10.61
CA GLY A 208 -23.79 42.54 -9.32
C GLY A 208 -23.02 41.26 -9.06
N GLN A 209 -23.64 40.11 -9.35
CA GLN A 209 -23.04 38.78 -9.18
C GLN A 209 -21.74 38.62 -10.00
N LEU A 210 -21.76 38.94 -11.29
CA LEU A 210 -20.56 38.92 -12.15
C LEU A 210 -19.46 39.88 -11.65
N ASN A 211 -19.82 41.05 -11.12
CA ASN A 211 -18.85 42.01 -10.58
C ASN A 211 -18.23 41.55 -9.25
N GLU A 212 -18.97 40.82 -8.41
CA GLU A 212 -18.44 40.23 -7.18
C GLU A 212 -17.58 38.99 -7.49
N GLU A 213 -17.97 38.14 -8.43
CA GLU A 213 -17.14 37.02 -8.93
C GLU A 213 -15.82 37.54 -9.54
N LEU A 214 -15.87 38.60 -10.36
CA LEU A 214 -14.68 39.28 -10.88
C LEU A 214 -13.83 39.96 -9.80
N LYS A 215 -14.38 40.26 -8.62
CA LYS A 215 -13.64 40.80 -7.48
C LYS A 215 -12.98 39.69 -6.67
N GLU A 216 -13.71 38.62 -6.34
CA GLU A 216 -13.15 37.43 -5.70
C GLU A 216 -12.05 36.77 -6.54
N ILE A 217 -12.20 36.74 -7.88
CA ILE A 217 -11.16 36.19 -8.78
C ILE A 217 -9.89 37.05 -8.75
N LYS A 218 -10.02 38.38 -8.61
CA LYS A 218 -8.86 39.29 -8.47
C LYS A 218 -8.20 39.16 -7.11
N GLU A 219 -8.98 39.11 -6.04
CA GLU A 219 -8.47 38.91 -4.67
C GLU A 219 -7.74 37.57 -4.58
N LYS A 220 -8.34 36.47 -5.06
CA LYS A 220 -7.70 35.14 -5.16
C LYS A 220 -6.53 35.06 -6.16
N GLN A 221 -6.29 36.09 -6.97
CA GLN A 221 -5.08 36.23 -7.79
C GLN A 221 -3.99 37.05 -7.08
N GLN A 222 -4.35 38.06 -6.27
CA GLN A 222 -3.41 38.77 -5.39
C GLN A 222 -2.93 37.87 -4.25
N ASP A 223 -3.82 37.14 -3.59
CA ASP A 223 -3.43 36.15 -2.55
C ASP A 223 -2.43 35.12 -3.11
N LYS A 224 -2.58 34.75 -4.39
CA LYS A 224 -1.67 33.83 -5.09
C LYS A 224 -0.34 34.45 -5.51
N SER A 225 -0.22 35.77 -5.67
CA SER A 225 1.10 36.40 -5.84
C SER A 225 1.79 36.56 -4.49
N ILE A 226 1.06 36.97 -3.46
CA ILE A 226 1.57 37.12 -2.09
C ILE A 226 2.15 35.81 -1.57
N VAL A 227 1.44 34.68 -1.75
CA VAL A 227 1.94 33.34 -1.35
C VAL A 227 3.15 32.86 -2.18
N ILE A 228 3.43 33.46 -3.34
CA ILE A 228 4.66 33.18 -4.12
C ILE A 228 5.83 34.04 -3.61
N GLU A 229 5.57 35.28 -3.17
CA GLU A 229 6.58 36.16 -2.57
C GLU A 229 6.96 35.69 -1.15
N GLU A 230 5.99 35.25 -0.34
CA GLU A 230 6.17 34.75 1.03
C GLU A 230 6.90 33.39 1.11
N LEU A 231 7.18 32.75 -0.03
CA LEU A 231 7.95 31.50 -0.15
C LEU A 231 9.41 31.69 -0.64
N ILE A 232 9.90 32.93 -0.74
CA ILE A 232 11.23 33.25 -1.31
C ILE A 232 12.23 33.79 -0.27
N GLU A 233 11.80 34.31 0.89
CA GLU A 233 12.69 34.86 1.92
C GLU A 233 13.01 33.86 3.07
N GLU A 234 14.14 33.15 2.96
CA GLU A 234 14.90 32.69 4.14
C GLU A 234 16.39 33.06 4.00
N ASN A 235 16.94 33.74 5.02
CA ASN A 235 18.31 34.30 5.14
C ASN A 235 18.50 35.63 4.38
N PRO A 236 19.29 36.60 4.92
CA PRO A 236 20.44 36.42 5.82
C PRO A 236 20.29 37.02 7.23
N LYS A 237 21.41 37.05 7.96
CA LYS A 237 21.58 37.61 9.31
C LYS A 237 22.47 38.87 9.32
N GLU A 238 22.35 39.57 10.44
CA GLU A 238 23.39 40.37 11.14
C GLU A 238 23.69 41.81 10.65
N GLU A 239 23.75 42.71 11.66
CA GLU A 239 24.24 44.10 11.68
C GLU A 239 23.55 45.18 10.81
N SER A 240 23.56 46.48 11.17
CA SER A 240 23.40 47.09 12.51
C SER A 240 22.87 48.54 12.37
N SER A 241 22.42 49.13 13.49
CA SER A 241 21.81 50.46 13.67
C SER A 241 22.36 51.66 12.87
N ILE A 242 21.47 52.56 12.42
CA ILE A 242 21.38 54.00 12.81
C ILE A 242 20.11 54.66 12.21
N GLU A 243 19.54 55.64 12.90
CA GLU A 243 18.34 56.39 12.48
C GLU A 243 18.66 57.70 11.71
N GLY A 244 17.73 58.16 10.87
CA GLY A 244 17.36 59.58 10.84
C GLY A 244 17.54 60.39 9.55
N SER A 245 16.42 60.66 8.86
CA SER A 245 16.23 61.71 7.82
C SER A 245 17.02 61.52 6.49
N VAL A 246 16.62 62.06 5.34
CA VAL A 246 15.62 63.11 5.01
C VAL A 246 14.68 62.65 3.88
N LYS A 247 13.38 62.93 3.98
CA LYS A 247 12.44 62.80 2.83
C LYS A 247 12.59 63.99 1.88
N LYS A 248 13.21 63.85 0.70
CA LYS A 248 13.02 64.74 -0.47
C LYS A 248 13.73 64.34 -1.79
N GLU A 249 13.56 63.11 -2.30
CA GLU A 249 13.95 62.79 -3.70
C GLU A 249 13.29 61.47 -4.19
N LEU A 250 12.00 61.52 -4.52
CA LEU A 250 11.20 60.32 -4.91
C LEU A 250 10.13 60.61 -5.99
N ILE A 251 10.47 61.36 -7.05
CA ILE A 251 9.57 61.64 -8.20
C ILE A 251 10.25 61.40 -9.57
N VAL A 252 11.52 60.96 -9.61
CA VAL A 252 12.30 60.83 -10.87
C VAL A 252 12.80 59.41 -11.16
N GLU A 253 12.83 58.50 -10.16
CA GLU A 253 13.34 57.12 -10.36
C GLU A 253 12.30 56.07 -10.77
N GLU A 254 11.00 56.34 -10.64
CA GLU A 254 10.01 55.31 -10.92
C GLU A 254 9.86 54.99 -12.42
N ASP A 255 9.97 55.99 -13.28
CA ASP A 255 9.65 55.83 -14.71
C ASP A 255 10.82 55.20 -15.49
N THR A 256 12.07 55.42 -15.05
CA THR A 256 13.24 54.72 -15.58
C THR A 256 13.24 53.23 -15.21
N LYS A 257 12.80 52.88 -14.00
CA LYS A 257 12.60 51.47 -13.57
C LYS A 257 11.52 50.77 -14.40
N LYS A 258 10.38 51.42 -14.68
CA LYS A 258 9.29 50.87 -15.52
C LYS A 258 9.78 50.55 -16.95
N GLU A 259 10.60 51.41 -17.55
CA GLU A 259 11.15 51.19 -18.89
C GLU A 259 12.18 50.04 -18.97
N LEU A 260 12.98 49.83 -17.92
CA LEU A 260 13.94 48.72 -17.83
C LEU A 260 13.21 47.38 -17.68
N ILE A 261 12.24 47.29 -16.77
CA ILE A 261 11.44 46.08 -16.52
C ILE A 261 10.70 45.62 -17.79
N MET A 262 10.21 46.55 -18.62
CA MET A 262 9.61 46.18 -19.92
C MET A 262 10.63 45.61 -20.93
N LYS A 263 11.89 46.06 -20.89
CA LYS A 263 12.96 45.56 -21.77
C LYS A 263 13.45 44.18 -21.34
N GLU A 264 13.64 43.94 -20.03
CA GLU A 264 14.07 42.64 -19.50
C GLU A 264 13.02 41.54 -19.72
N ASN A 265 11.74 41.82 -19.46
CA ASN A 265 10.64 40.88 -19.76
C ASN A 265 10.55 40.53 -21.26
N SER A 266 10.92 41.46 -22.16
CA SER A 266 11.01 41.19 -23.60
C SER A 266 12.20 40.30 -24.00
N ILE A 267 13.22 40.17 -23.16
CA ILE A 267 14.38 39.30 -23.37
C ILE A 267 14.09 37.92 -22.79
N ILE A 268 13.63 37.85 -21.53
CA ILE A 268 13.26 36.60 -20.83
C ILE A 268 12.23 35.81 -21.65
N GLY A 269 11.20 36.47 -22.19
CA GLY A 269 10.21 35.84 -23.07
C GLY A 269 10.77 35.27 -24.37
N LYS A 270 11.96 35.70 -24.83
CA LYS A 270 12.65 35.15 -26.02
C LYS A 270 13.63 34.03 -25.65
N GLU A 271 14.17 34.03 -24.43
CA GLU A 271 14.96 32.92 -23.89
C GLU A 271 14.07 31.69 -23.66
N LEU A 272 12.96 31.84 -22.94
CA LEU A 272 12.00 30.75 -22.66
C LEU A 272 11.46 30.09 -23.93
N ILE A 273 11.23 30.85 -25.01
CA ILE A 273 10.79 30.30 -26.30
C ILE A 273 11.88 29.44 -26.96
N LYS A 274 13.18 29.71 -26.73
CA LYS A 274 14.26 28.82 -27.18
C LYS A 274 14.31 27.54 -26.34
N GLU A 275 14.20 27.66 -25.02
CA GLU A 275 14.29 26.53 -24.09
C GLU A 275 13.16 25.51 -24.32
N LEU A 276 11.91 25.97 -24.46
CA LEU A 276 10.78 25.12 -24.82
C LEU A 276 10.99 24.40 -26.18
N ASN A 277 11.62 25.06 -27.17
CA ASN A 277 11.97 24.44 -28.45
C ASN A 277 13.14 23.43 -28.36
N ILE A 278 13.93 23.47 -27.28
CA ILE A 278 15.00 22.50 -26.99
C ILE A 278 14.42 21.29 -26.26
N GLU A 279 13.54 21.49 -25.28
CA GLU A 279 12.81 20.41 -24.60
C GLU A 279 11.92 19.63 -25.58
N GLU A 280 11.20 20.31 -26.49
CA GLU A 280 10.39 19.63 -27.50
C GLU A 280 11.22 18.80 -28.49
N LYS A 281 12.53 19.08 -28.63
CA LYS A 281 13.47 18.25 -29.40
C LYS A 281 14.01 17.08 -28.58
N LEU A 282 14.41 17.29 -27.33
CA LEU A 282 14.87 16.20 -26.45
C LEU A 282 13.78 15.17 -26.22
N GLY A 283 12.52 15.58 -26.01
CA GLY A 283 11.39 14.67 -25.87
C GLY A 283 11.19 13.78 -27.10
N LYS A 284 11.35 14.34 -28.31
CA LYS A 284 11.24 13.59 -29.56
C LYS A 284 12.41 12.61 -29.76
N GLU A 285 13.62 12.96 -29.34
CA GLU A 285 14.74 12.01 -29.30
C GLU A 285 14.57 10.88 -28.26
N LEU A 286 13.97 11.17 -27.11
CA LEU A 286 13.75 10.18 -26.05
C LEU A 286 12.72 9.12 -26.50
N ILE A 287 11.59 9.55 -27.08
CA ILE A 287 10.56 8.63 -27.62
C ILE A 287 11.16 7.69 -28.68
N VAL A 288 12.04 8.19 -29.56
CA VAL A 288 12.74 7.35 -30.55
C VAL A 288 13.66 6.32 -29.87
N LYS A 289 14.34 6.68 -28.78
CA LYS A 289 15.22 5.76 -28.03
C LYS A 289 14.46 4.72 -27.21
N GLU A 290 13.22 5.00 -26.81
CA GLU A 290 12.35 4.03 -26.14
C GLU A 290 11.72 3.04 -27.13
N ASN A 291 11.24 3.52 -28.29
CA ASN A 291 10.74 2.65 -29.37
C ASN A 291 11.83 1.68 -29.89
N LEU A 292 13.08 2.15 -30.01
CA LEU A 292 14.20 1.28 -30.38
C LEU A 292 14.56 0.24 -29.29
N LYS A 293 14.22 0.47 -28.02
CA LYS A 293 14.40 -0.52 -26.95
C LYS A 293 13.30 -1.57 -26.96
N THR A 294 12.04 -1.19 -27.16
CA THR A 294 10.93 -2.17 -27.27
C THR A 294 11.12 -3.08 -28.48
N GLU A 295 11.49 -2.53 -29.65
CA GLU A 295 11.82 -3.32 -30.85
C GLU A 295 13.02 -4.28 -30.69
N LEU A 296 13.87 -4.10 -29.67
CA LEU A 296 14.96 -5.03 -29.33
C LEU A 296 14.52 -6.09 -28.32
N ILE A 297 13.67 -5.73 -27.36
CA ILE A 297 13.08 -6.65 -26.39
C ILE A 297 12.15 -7.66 -27.10
N ASP A 298 11.29 -7.18 -28.01
CA ASP A 298 10.36 -8.03 -28.75
C ASP A 298 11.09 -9.05 -29.65
N LYS A 299 12.32 -8.76 -30.09
CA LYS A 299 13.17 -9.70 -30.83
C LYS A 299 13.83 -10.74 -29.94
N ALA A 300 14.31 -10.35 -28.75
CA ALA A 300 14.89 -11.28 -27.79
C ALA A 300 13.86 -12.32 -27.32
N ASN A 301 12.63 -11.87 -26.98
CA ASN A 301 11.55 -12.77 -26.59
C ASN A 301 11.20 -13.78 -27.70
N LEU A 302 11.21 -13.34 -28.97
CA LEU A 302 10.92 -14.20 -30.11
C LEU A 302 11.98 -15.28 -30.35
N GLU A 303 13.23 -15.06 -29.93
CA GLU A 303 14.29 -16.06 -30.01
C GLU A 303 14.19 -17.07 -28.86
N GLU A 304 13.90 -16.63 -27.62
CA GLU A 304 13.74 -17.53 -26.46
C GLU A 304 12.57 -18.52 -26.61
N ASP A 305 11.41 -18.09 -27.11
CA ASP A 305 10.25 -18.97 -27.34
C ASP A 305 10.59 -20.13 -28.31
N THR A 306 11.41 -19.91 -29.33
CA THR A 306 11.79 -20.97 -30.30
C THR A 306 12.69 -22.05 -29.70
N VAL A 307 13.42 -21.75 -28.62
CA VAL A 307 14.34 -22.71 -27.96
C VAL A 307 13.59 -23.61 -26.96
N LEU A 308 12.41 -23.19 -26.49
CA LEU A 308 11.60 -23.97 -25.55
C LEU A 308 10.83 -25.11 -26.25
N ASP A 309 10.21 -24.84 -27.41
CA ASP A 309 9.40 -25.83 -28.14
C ASP A 309 10.23 -27.04 -28.63
N GLU A 310 11.50 -26.86 -28.97
CA GLU A 310 12.40 -27.96 -29.37
C GLU A 310 12.74 -28.95 -28.24
N ASN A 311 12.59 -28.55 -26.97
CA ASN A 311 12.87 -29.41 -25.82
C ASN A 311 11.65 -30.22 -25.40
N ILE A 312 10.45 -29.62 -25.46
CA ILE A 312 9.18 -30.28 -25.09
C ILE A 312 8.92 -31.55 -25.93
N GLN A 313 9.32 -31.56 -27.21
CA GLN A 313 9.16 -32.73 -28.09
C GLN A 313 10.12 -33.91 -27.79
N LYS A 314 11.13 -33.73 -26.91
CA LYS A 314 12.10 -34.77 -26.58
C LYS A 314 11.72 -35.57 -25.32
N GLU A 315 10.97 -34.98 -24.39
CA GLU A 315 10.60 -35.64 -23.13
C GLU A 315 9.35 -36.54 -23.22
N THR A 316 8.49 -36.36 -24.23
CA THR A 316 7.23 -37.11 -24.36
C THR A 316 7.36 -38.55 -24.87
N ASN A 317 8.58 -39.07 -25.09
CA ASN A 317 8.83 -40.36 -25.76
C ASN A 317 9.42 -41.47 -24.87
N THR A 318 9.48 -41.30 -23.54
CA THR A 318 10.26 -42.19 -22.65
C THR A 318 9.49 -42.89 -21.51
N LEU A 319 8.18 -42.68 -21.34
CA LEU A 319 7.43 -43.19 -20.15
C LEU A 319 6.02 -43.78 -20.42
N GLU A 320 5.92 -44.90 -21.15
CA GLU A 320 4.70 -45.74 -21.19
C GLU A 320 4.98 -47.27 -21.17
N ILE A 321 5.52 -47.83 -20.08
CA ILE A 321 5.60 -49.30 -19.90
C ILE A 321 5.33 -49.73 -18.44
N LYS A 322 4.33 -50.61 -18.25
CA LYS A 322 3.88 -51.32 -17.01
C LYS A 322 3.09 -50.47 -15.97
N LYS A 323 2.23 -51.03 -15.12
CA LYS A 323 1.22 -52.13 -15.20
C LYS A 323 0.63 -52.35 -13.78
N SER A 324 -0.71 -52.40 -13.64
CA SER A 324 -1.49 -53.14 -12.59
C SER A 324 -1.24 -52.81 -11.09
N SER A 325 -2.10 -53.08 -10.10
CA SER A 325 -3.40 -53.79 -10.03
C SER A 325 -4.32 -53.24 -8.88
N ASP A 326 -5.58 -53.69 -8.86
CA ASP A 326 -6.52 -53.77 -7.71
C ASP A 326 -7.02 -52.45 -7.04
N PHE A 327 -8.14 -52.40 -6.28
CA PHE A 327 -9.12 -53.43 -5.84
C PHE A 327 -10.59 -52.93 -6.03
N GLN A 328 -11.59 -53.78 -5.80
CA GLN A 328 -13.04 -53.55 -6.01
C GLN A 328 -13.78 -52.87 -4.82
N GLU A 329 -14.92 -52.24 -5.10
CA GLU A 329 -16.14 -52.31 -4.26
C GLU A 329 -17.41 -52.46 -5.14
N HIS A 330 -18.50 -52.98 -4.56
CA HIS A 330 -19.73 -53.35 -5.28
C HIS A 330 -21.01 -53.20 -4.42
N SER A 331 -22.09 -52.73 -5.09
CA SER A 331 -23.50 -53.17 -4.90
C SER A 331 -24.40 -52.63 -3.77
N SER A 332 -25.61 -52.22 -4.20
CA SER A 332 -26.95 -52.40 -3.57
C SER A 332 -27.32 -51.74 -2.23
N CYS A 333 -28.58 -51.33 -1.99
CA CYS A 333 -29.77 -51.11 -2.86
C CYS A 333 -30.86 -50.30 -2.13
N SER A 334 -31.73 -49.63 -2.93
CA SER A 334 -33.19 -49.37 -2.78
C SER A 334 -33.81 -48.94 -1.43
N GLU A 335 -35.10 -48.62 -1.26
CA GLU A 335 -36.29 -48.34 -2.14
C GLU A 335 -36.71 -46.85 -1.88
N ASP A 336 -37.85 -46.20 -2.21
CA ASP A 336 -39.19 -46.41 -2.81
C ASP A 336 -39.55 -45.07 -3.56
N SER A 337 -40.39 -44.95 -4.60
CA SER A 337 -41.84 -45.19 -4.83
C SER A 337 -42.78 -44.10 -4.25
N GLU A 338 -43.80 -43.56 -4.95
CA GLU A 338 -44.40 -43.94 -6.25
C GLU A 338 -45.22 -42.80 -6.94
N SER A 339 -45.42 -42.92 -8.28
CA SER A 339 -46.60 -42.62 -9.15
C SER A 339 -47.47 -41.32 -8.98
N ASP A 340 -48.11 -40.72 -10.00
CA ASP A 340 -48.06 -40.75 -11.50
C ASP A 340 -48.59 -39.38 -12.03
N TYR A 341 -49.21 -39.07 -13.20
CA TYR A 341 -49.79 -39.68 -14.43
C TYR A 341 -49.85 -38.50 -15.47
N GLU A 342 -50.04 -38.55 -16.79
CA GLU A 342 -50.24 -39.52 -17.90
C GLU A 342 -49.76 -38.73 -19.20
N MET A 343 -49.86 -39.04 -20.51
CA MET A 343 -50.45 -40.08 -21.37
C MET A 343 -49.67 -40.14 -22.72
N THR A 344 -50.34 -40.29 -23.87
CA THR A 344 -49.78 -40.45 -25.24
C THR A 344 -50.68 -39.71 -26.27
N SER A 345 -50.51 -39.66 -27.60
CA SER A 345 -49.59 -40.31 -28.57
C SER A 345 -49.58 -39.56 -29.92
N SER A 346 -48.98 -40.18 -30.96
CA SER A 346 -49.37 -40.11 -32.40
C SER A 346 -48.91 -38.91 -33.26
N ARG A 347 -48.66 -39.04 -34.59
CA ARG A 347 -48.11 -40.15 -35.41
C ARG A 347 -47.84 -39.69 -36.86
N SER A 348 -46.75 -40.19 -37.48
CA SER A 348 -46.64 -40.57 -38.92
C SER A 348 -46.79 -39.50 -40.04
N ALA A 349 -46.35 -39.70 -41.29
CA ALA A 349 -45.26 -40.52 -41.86
C ALA A 349 -45.04 -40.19 -43.37
N THR A 350 -43.97 -40.75 -43.96
CA THR A 350 -43.81 -41.14 -45.40
C THR A 350 -44.06 -40.09 -46.50
N ASN A 351 -43.03 -39.63 -47.23
CA ASN A 351 -42.29 -40.30 -48.34
C ASN A 351 -42.94 -40.21 -49.75
N SER A 352 -42.42 -39.31 -50.59
CA SER A 352 -42.20 -39.51 -52.05
C SER A 352 -41.30 -38.38 -52.56
N LEU A 353 -40.02 -38.62 -52.86
CA LEU A 353 -39.45 -39.21 -54.09
C LEU A 353 -39.29 -38.20 -55.25
N MET A 354 -38.06 -38.14 -55.78
CA MET A 354 -37.65 -37.60 -57.11
C MET A 354 -37.89 -36.08 -57.34
N LYS A 355 -36.87 -35.23 -57.57
CA LYS A 355 -35.62 -35.41 -58.34
C LYS A 355 -34.44 -34.61 -57.78
N LYS A 356 -33.22 -34.97 -58.21
CA LYS A 356 -31.96 -34.26 -57.94
C LYS A 356 -31.80 -33.02 -58.86
N MET A 357 -31.59 -31.85 -58.26
CA MET A 357 -30.69 -30.77 -58.72
C MET A 357 -30.36 -29.88 -57.51
N ASP A 358 -29.26 -29.14 -57.52
CA ASP A 358 -28.69 -28.57 -56.30
C ASP A 358 -29.57 -27.49 -55.64
N GLN A 359 -30.09 -27.78 -54.45
CA GLN A 359 -30.81 -26.82 -53.63
C GLN A 359 -29.88 -25.88 -52.84
N LYS A 360 -28.62 -26.25 -52.53
CA LYS A 360 -27.77 -25.46 -51.61
C LYS A 360 -27.36 -24.10 -52.18
N SER A 361 -27.12 -24.01 -53.48
CA SER A 361 -26.86 -22.74 -54.18
C SER A 361 -28.10 -21.84 -54.21
N SER A 362 -29.23 -22.36 -54.71
CA SER A 362 -30.49 -21.62 -54.85
C SER A 362 -31.06 -21.16 -53.51
N GLN A 363 -31.05 -22.02 -52.48
CA GLN A 363 -31.51 -21.66 -51.14
C GLN A 363 -30.64 -20.56 -50.51
N ARG A 364 -29.34 -20.51 -50.77
CA ARG A 364 -28.47 -19.41 -50.28
C ARG A 364 -28.84 -18.06 -50.90
N PHE A 365 -29.19 -18.02 -52.18
CA PHE A 365 -29.65 -16.80 -52.85
C PHE A 365 -30.97 -16.28 -52.25
N TYR A 366 -32.00 -17.14 -52.20
CA TYR A 366 -33.31 -16.74 -51.68
C TYR A 366 -33.33 -16.52 -50.16
N ALA A 367 -32.54 -17.25 -49.36
CA ALA A 367 -32.45 -17.01 -47.92
C ALA A 367 -31.74 -15.69 -47.58
N LYS A 368 -30.75 -15.26 -48.39
CA LYS A 368 -30.09 -13.95 -48.21
C LYS A 368 -31.07 -12.80 -48.48
N MET A 369 -31.91 -12.92 -49.51
CA MET A 369 -33.01 -11.97 -49.77
C MET A 369 -34.10 -11.98 -48.67
N LYS A 370 -34.48 -13.16 -48.16
CA LYS A 370 -35.56 -13.27 -47.16
C LYS A 370 -35.19 -12.74 -45.77
N LYS A 371 -33.93 -12.36 -45.53
CA LYS A 371 -33.45 -11.78 -44.26
C LYS A 371 -33.41 -10.23 -44.24
N GLN A 372 -33.92 -9.56 -45.27
CA GLN A 372 -34.02 -8.08 -45.35
C GLN A 372 -35.44 -7.55 -45.68
N ARG A 373 -36.50 -8.26 -45.26
CA ARG A 373 -37.89 -7.75 -45.31
C ARG A 373 -38.71 -8.13 -44.07
N SER A 374 -38.39 -7.51 -42.93
CA SER A 374 -39.26 -7.48 -41.74
C SER A 374 -40.46 -6.54 -41.94
N ASP A 375 -40.27 -5.44 -42.66
CA ASP A 375 -41.05 -4.22 -42.43
C ASP A 375 -42.38 -4.17 -43.19
N GLN A 376 -42.51 -4.94 -44.27
CA GLN A 376 -43.78 -5.04 -45.01
C GLN A 376 -44.89 -5.68 -44.16
N ASN A 377 -44.54 -6.58 -43.22
CA ASN A 377 -45.48 -7.17 -42.27
C ASN A 377 -45.88 -6.21 -41.12
N LEU A 378 -45.21 -5.07 -40.98
CA LEU A 378 -45.56 -4.03 -40.02
C LEU A 378 -46.61 -3.07 -40.63
N ILE A 379 -46.38 -2.63 -41.86
CA ILE A 379 -47.29 -1.76 -42.63
C ILE A 379 -48.66 -2.43 -42.80
N ASP A 380 -48.69 -3.72 -43.15
CA ASP A 380 -49.92 -4.47 -43.37
C ASP A 380 -50.72 -4.74 -42.08
N LYS A 381 -50.08 -4.65 -40.90
CA LYS A 381 -50.74 -4.66 -39.58
C LYS A 381 -51.31 -3.29 -39.21
N ILE A 382 -50.59 -2.20 -39.51
CA ILE A 382 -51.04 -0.83 -39.26
C ILE A 382 -52.33 -0.54 -40.06
N LEU A 383 -52.37 -0.95 -41.33
CA LEU A 383 -53.54 -0.78 -42.21
C LEU A 383 -54.79 -1.59 -41.79
N LYS A 384 -54.64 -2.63 -40.96
CA LYS A 384 -55.73 -3.53 -40.54
C LYS A 384 -56.35 -3.18 -39.19
N GLY A 385 -55.99 -2.04 -38.59
CA GLY A 385 -56.74 -1.42 -37.49
C GLY A 385 -56.76 -2.16 -36.14
N GLN A 386 -56.00 -3.25 -35.98
CA GLN A 386 -56.03 -4.09 -34.77
C GLN A 386 -54.94 -3.70 -33.74
N TYR A 387 -55.11 -2.53 -33.14
CA TYR A 387 -54.41 -2.12 -31.91
C TYR A 387 -55.39 -1.75 -30.79
N SER A 388 -56.26 -2.69 -30.42
CA SER A 388 -57.07 -2.59 -29.21
C SER A 388 -56.16 -2.72 -27.98
N LYS A 389 -56.12 -1.66 -27.15
CA LYS A 389 -55.21 -1.44 -25.99
C LYS A 389 -53.77 -1.08 -26.37
N MET A 390 -53.58 0.19 -26.77
CA MET A 390 -52.31 0.89 -26.51
C MET A 390 -52.06 1.06 -25.00
N ASN A 391 -50.79 1.15 -24.61
CA ASN A 391 -50.39 1.22 -23.20
C ASN A 391 -50.57 2.63 -22.62
N ARG A 392 -51.39 2.74 -21.56
CA ARG A 392 -51.46 3.95 -20.71
C ARG A 392 -50.23 4.04 -19.80
N ILE A 393 -49.10 4.50 -20.33
CA ILE A 393 -47.84 4.65 -19.58
C ILE A 393 -47.72 6.04 -18.93
N PHE A 394 -48.40 7.06 -19.47
CA PHE A 394 -48.35 8.45 -18.97
C PHE A 394 -49.71 9.00 -18.46
N ASP A 395 -50.77 8.17 -18.46
CA ASP A 395 -52.02 8.49 -17.74
C ASP A 395 -51.93 7.96 -16.29
N GLU A 396 -51.27 8.68 -15.38
CA GLU A 396 -51.39 8.38 -13.95
C GLU A 396 -52.74 8.88 -13.42
N PRO A 397 -53.66 8.01 -12.96
CA PRO A 397 -54.82 8.46 -12.19
C PRO A 397 -54.31 8.98 -10.84
N ALA A 398 -54.81 10.15 -10.40
CA ALA A 398 -54.34 10.86 -9.20
C ALA A 398 -54.26 9.93 -7.96
N LYS A 399 -53.04 9.44 -7.69
CA LYS A 399 -52.81 8.32 -6.78
C LYS A 399 -52.50 8.87 -5.40
N ALA A 400 -53.35 8.54 -4.42
CA ALA A 400 -53.12 8.96 -3.03
C ALA A 400 -51.71 8.52 -2.57
N VAL A 401 -51.00 9.45 -1.90
CA VAL A 401 -49.61 9.24 -1.47
C VAL A 401 -49.52 7.94 -0.66
N PRO A 402 -48.65 6.99 -1.03
CA PRO A 402 -48.55 5.72 -0.33
C PRO A 402 -48.08 5.94 1.11
N LEU A 403 -48.75 5.30 2.06
CA LEU A 403 -48.39 5.36 3.48
C LEU A 403 -46.93 4.90 3.70
N PRO A 404 -46.19 5.49 4.65
CA PRO A 404 -44.81 5.10 4.95
C PRO A 404 -44.68 3.59 5.18
N ARG A 405 -43.73 2.95 4.48
CA ARG A 405 -43.45 1.52 4.65
C ARG A 405 -43.00 1.26 6.09
N ARG A 406 -43.67 0.31 6.77
CA ARG A 406 -43.25 -0.17 8.09
C ARG A 406 -41.86 -0.82 7.97
N SER A 407 -41.00 -0.60 8.96
CA SER A 407 -39.65 -1.17 9.01
C SER A 407 -39.71 -2.70 9.19
N GLY A 408 -39.39 -3.43 8.13
CA GLY A 408 -39.19 -4.88 8.16
C GLY A 408 -37.70 -5.23 8.18
N THR A 409 -37.32 -6.19 9.02
CA THR A 409 -35.93 -6.69 9.09
C THR A 409 -35.61 -7.51 7.84
N ILE A 410 -34.74 -6.98 6.97
CA ILE A 410 -34.25 -7.72 5.80
C ILE A 410 -33.07 -8.59 6.23
N ASN A 411 -33.26 -9.91 6.28
CA ASN A 411 -32.16 -10.85 6.50
C ASN A 411 -31.33 -10.97 5.22
N ILE A 412 -30.28 -10.14 5.10
CA ILE A 412 -29.35 -10.17 3.97
C ILE A 412 -28.41 -11.37 4.11
N THR A 413 -28.74 -12.46 3.42
CA THR A 413 -27.85 -13.61 3.26
C THR A 413 -26.95 -13.38 2.04
N PHE A 414 -25.70 -13.00 2.29
CA PHE A 414 -24.72 -12.80 1.22
C PHE A 414 -24.41 -14.13 0.52
N SER A 415 -24.72 -14.22 -0.77
CA SER A 415 -24.29 -15.33 -1.62
C SER A 415 -22.76 -15.37 -1.66
N LYS A 416 -22.15 -16.54 -1.40
CA LYS A 416 -20.70 -16.69 -1.58
C LYS A 416 -20.33 -16.38 -3.03
N ARG A 417 -19.27 -15.60 -3.23
CA ARG A 417 -18.83 -15.11 -4.55
C ARG A 417 -18.12 -16.21 -5.34
N ILE A 418 -18.87 -17.20 -5.79
CA ILE A 418 -18.37 -18.27 -6.68
C ILE A 418 -18.37 -17.73 -8.10
N PHE A 419 -17.25 -17.18 -8.56
CA PHE A 419 -16.96 -17.14 -9.99
C PHE A 419 -16.50 -18.55 -10.40
N PRO A 420 -17.18 -19.24 -11.32
CA PRO A 420 -16.69 -20.49 -11.89
C PRO A 420 -15.64 -20.20 -12.97
N THR A 421 -14.52 -19.56 -12.58
CA THR A 421 -13.31 -19.56 -13.40
C THR A 421 -12.89 -21.01 -13.61
N PRO A 422 -12.52 -21.45 -14.82
CA PRO A 422 -12.00 -22.80 -15.02
C PRO A 422 -10.84 -23.07 -14.06
N ALA A 423 -10.70 -24.30 -13.56
CA ALA A 423 -9.67 -24.63 -12.55
C ALA A 423 -8.22 -24.44 -13.03
N ARG A 424 -8.02 -24.19 -14.33
CA ARG A 424 -6.75 -23.80 -14.97
C ARG A 424 -6.40 -22.31 -14.78
N GLU A 425 -7.40 -21.49 -14.47
CA GLU A 425 -7.32 -20.02 -14.33
C GLU A 425 -7.66 -19.56 -12.90
N SER A 426 -8.03 -20.49 -12.01
CA SER A 426 -8.34 -20.19 -10.61
C SER A 426 -7.07 -20.00 -9.78
N ALA A 427 -6.56 -18.76 -9.75
CA ALA A 427 -5.46 -18.32 -8.87
C ALA A 427 -5.81 -18.36 -7.34
N LEU A 428 -6.82 -19.14 -6.94
CA LEU A 428 -7.38 -19.21 -5.59
C LEU A 428 -6.31 -19.63 -4.56
N VAL A 429 -5.45 -20.59 -4.93
CA VAL A 429 -4.30 -21.01 -4.09
C VAL A 429 -3.28 -19.87 -3.94
N GLU A 430 -3.03 -19.10 -5.00
CA GLU A 430 -2.12 -17.95 -4.95
C GLU A 430 -2.70 -16.78 -4.15
N GLU A 431 -4.01 -16.53 -4.24
CA GLU A 431 -4.75 -15.57 -3.41
C GLU A 431 -4.74 -15.98 -1.94
N GLU A 432 -5.00 -17.26 -1.61
CA GLU A 432 -4.93 -17.79 -0.25
C GLU A 432 -3.51 -17.75 0.31
N GLU A 433 -2.49 -18.12 -0.49
CA GLU A 433 -1.09 -17.96 -0.11
C GLU A 433 -0.71 -16.49 0.08
N TRP A 434 -1.15 -15.58 -0.78
CA TRP A 434 -0.88 -14.14 -0.66
C TRP A 434 -1.54 -13.54 0.58
N LEU A 435 -2.81 -13.87 0.84
CA LEU A 435 -3.52 -13.49 2.06
C LEU A 435 -2.85 -14.07 3.31
N SER A 436 -2.39 -15.33 3.26
CA SER A 436 -1.66 -15.98 4.34
C SER A 436 -0.31 -15.31 4.61
N LYS A 437 0.50 -15.08 3.57
CA LYS A 437 1.79 -14.35 3.63
C LYS A 437 1.60 -12.93 4.15
N GLN A 438 0.53 -12.22 3.75
CA GLN A 438 0.23 -10.87 4.23
C GLN A 438 -0.31 -10.86 5.68
N ALA A 439 -1.08 -11.87 6.08
CA ALA A 439 -1.51 -12.05 7.47
C ALA A 439 -0.33 -12.42 8.39
N GLU A 440 0.61 -13.25 7.91
CA GLU A 440 1.84 -13.58 8.62
C GLU A 440 2.77 -12.37 8.73
N ALA A 441 2.91 -11.57 7.66
CA ALA A 441 3.63 -10.31 7.67
C ALA A 441 3.02 -9.33 8.70
N ARG A 442 1.69 -9.14 8.70
CA ARG A 442 0.98 -8.32 9.70
C ARG A 442 1.13 -8.84 11.13
N ARG A 443 1.19 -10.16 11.33
CA ARG A 443 1.52 -10.76 12.65
C ARG A 443 2.96 -10.46 13.09
N LYS A 444 3.91 -10.44 12.15
CA LYS A 444 5.33 -10.13 12.41
C LYS A 444 5.60 -8.64 12.64
N THR A 445 4.93 -7.74 11.91
CA THR A 445 5.06 -6.27 12.10
C THR A 445 4.29 -5.77 13.31
N GLY A 446 3.21 -6.46 13.70
CA GLY A 446 2.32 -6.03 14.78
C GLY A 446 1.39 -4.88 14.37
N PHE A 447 0.89 -4.15 15.37
CA PHE A 447 0.01 -3.00 15.18
C PHE A 447 0.82 -1.76 14.83
N VAL A 448 0.58 -1.20 13.64
CA VAL A 448 1.19 0.00 13.07
C VAL A 448 0.34 1.22 13.45
N VAL A 449 0.97 2.38 13.66
CA VAL A 449 0.36 3.54 14.32
C VAL A 449 -0.14 4.57 13.31
N GLU A 450 0.58 4.65 12.21
CA GLU A 450 0.50 5.67 11.18
C GLU A 450 -0.80 5.60 10.37
N ASP A 451 -1.55 4.49 10.47
CA ASP A 451 -2.84 4.26 9.84
C ASP A 451 -4.06 4.64 10.73
N LEU A 452 -3.87 5.04 12.00
CA LEU A 452 -5.00 5.32 12.91
C LEU A 452 -5.68 6.67 12.62
N ARG A 453 -7.01 6.64 12.51
CA ARG A 453 -7.84 7.86 12.49
C ARG A 453 -7.86 8.51 13.88
N PRO A 454 -8.16 9.82 14.01
CA PRO A 454 -8.24 10.50 15.31
C PRO A 454 -9.20 9.83 16.30
N GLU A 455 -10.34 9.31 15.82
CA GLU A 455 -11.33 8.55 16.60
C GLU A 455 -10.78 7.25 17.20
N GLU A 456 -9.68 6.72 16.67
CA GLU A 456 -9.07 5.45 17.07
C GLU A 456 -7.92 5.67 18.07
N GLN A 457 -7.59 6.93 18.39
CA GLN A 457 -6.55 7.30 19.36
C GLN A 457 -7.04 7.32 20.82
N ASP A 458 -8.33 7.07 21.06
CA ASP A 458 -8.88 6.96 22.42
C ASP A 458 -8.19 5.83 23.22
N PRO A 459 -7.65 6.09 24.43
CA PRO A 459 -6.99 5.07 25.25
C PRO A 459 -7.85 3.85 25.55
N GLN A 460 -9.16 4.04 25.68
CA GLN A 460 -10.13 2.95 25.90
C GLN A 460 -10.40 2.15 24.63
N TRP A 461 -10.43 2.79 23.44
CA TRP A 461 -10.46 2.07 22.16
C TRP A 461 -9.18 1.24 21.97
N LEU A 462 -8.01 1.81 22.27
CA LEU A 462 -6.72 1.12 22.21
C LEU A 462 -6.63 -0.05 23.20
N LYS A 463 -7.25 0.06 24.38
CA LYS A 463 -7.40 -1.05 25.33
C LYS A 463 -8.24 -2.18 24.73
N ASP A 464 -9.44 -1.86 24.23
CA ASP A 464 -10.37 -2.86 23.68
C ASP A 464 -9.79 -3.52 22.41
N LYS A 465 -9.07 -2.76 21.57
CA LYS A 465 -8.35 -3.27 20.40
C LYS A 465 -7.19 -4.19 20.78
N GLY A 466 -6.46 -3.85 21.83
CA GLY A 466 -5.45 -4.72 22.42
C GLY A 466 -6.07 -6.02 22.97
N ASP A 467 -7.23 -5.93 23.63
CA ASP A 467 -7.96 -7.09 24.15
C ASP A 467 -8.43 -8.02 23.01
N ASP A 468 -8.85 -7.48 21.87
CA ASP A 468 -9.17 -8.28 20.67
C ASP A 468 -7.94 -8.98 20.08
N PHE A 469 -6.79 -8.28 19.97
CA PHE A 469 -5.54 -8.93 19.56
C PHE A 469 -5.08 -10.01 20.54
N PHE A 470 -5.30 -9.81 21.85
CA PHE A 470 -5.00 -10.80 22.88
C PHE A 470 -5.91 -12.04 22.78
N LYS A 471 -7.23 -11.86 22.57
CA LYS A 471 -8.18 -12.96 22.28
C LYS A 471 -7.79 -13.74 21.03
N ALA A 472 -7.29 -13.04 20.00
CA ALA A 472 -6.80 -13.63 18.75
C ALA A 472 -5.40 -14.27 18.86
N GLY A 473 -4.79 -14.32 20.05
CA GLY A 473 -3.46 -14.88 20.29
C GLY A 473 -2.29 -14.06 19.73
N ASN A 474 -2.55 -12.88 19.15
CA ASN A 474 -1.51 -11.99 18.62
C ASN A 474 -0.99 -11.05 19.72
N TYR A 475 -0.24 -11.61 20.66
CA TYR A 475 0.30 -10.88 21.81
C TYR A 475 1.24 -9.72 21.41
N LEU A 476 1.93 -9.81 20.26
CA LEU A 476 2.80 -8.73 19.76
C LEU A 476 1.98 -7.50 19.32
N ALA A 477 0.91 -7.71 18.55
CA ALA A 477 0.00 -6.61 18.19
C ALA A 477 -0.71 -6.03 19.43
N ALA A 478 -1.11 -6.88 20.38
CA ALA A 478 -1.68 -6.45 21.66
C ALA A 478 -0.71 -5.55 22.46
N ILE A 479 0.55 -5.97 22.62
CA ILE A 479 1.60 -5.17 23.29
C ILE A 479 1.79 -3.82 22.62
N SER A 480 1.79 -3.75 21.29
CA SER A 480 1.85 -2.48 20.57
C SER A 480 0.61 -1.63 20.90
N ALA A 481 -0.61 -2.12 20.67
CA ALA A 481 -1.85 -1.38 20.95
C ALA A 481 -1.92 -0.83 22.39
N TYR A 482 -1.61 -1.65 23.41
CA TYR A 482 -1.55 -1.19 24.80
C TYR A 482 -0.45 -0.16 25.04
N THR A 483 0.72 -0.30 24.40
CA THR A 483 1.82 0.67 24.52
C THR A 483 1.47 2.01 23.89
N HIS A 484 0.65 2.01 22.83
CA HIS A 484 0.11 3.24 22.25
C HIS A 484 -0.96 3.87 23.14
N GLY A 485 -1.85 3.08 23.74
CA GLY A 485 -2.76 3.57 24.78
C GLY A 485 -2.01 4.22 25.95
N ILE A 486 -0.91 3.61 26.40
CA ILE A 486 -0.07 4.10 27.52
C ILE A 486 0.66 5.41 27.16
N LYS A 487 1.10 5.58 25.90
CA LYS A 487 1.69 6.85 25.41
C LYS A 487 0.69 8.01 25.48
N ILE A 488 -0.61 7.73 25.33
CA ILE A 488 -1.68 8.75 25.33
C ILE A 488 -2.24 8.95 26.76
N SER A 489 -2.41 7.87 27.53
CA SER A 489 -2.89 7.91 28.92
C SER A 489 -2.03 7.02 29.83
N ASN A 490 -1.02 7.64 30.43
CA ASN A 490 -0.07 6.98 31.33
C ASN A 490 -0.70 6.54 32.67
N GLU A 491 -1.84 7.12 33.06
CA GLU A 491 -2.52 6.83 34.32
C GLU A 491 -3.46 5.61 34.24
N MET A 492 -3.81 5.16 33.02
CA MET A 492 -4.79 4.10 32.80
C MET A 492 -4.22 2.70 33.10
N THR A 493 -4.19 2.35 34.39
CA THR A 493 -3.67 1.08 34.92
C THR A 493 -4.14 -0.18 34.19
N ALA A 494 -5.37 -0.20 33.66
CA ALA A 494 -5.92 -1.32 32.91
C ALA A 494 -5.05 -1.71 31.68
N LEU A 495 -4.45 -0.73 30.99
CA LEU A 495 -3.56 -0.99 29.86
C LEU A 495 -2.30 -1.75 30.29
N TYR A 496 -1.69 -1.36 31.41
CA TYR A 496 -0.53 -2.06 31.99
C TYR A 496 -0.92 -3.45 32.54
N VAL A 497 -2.12 -3.61 33.12
CA VAL A 497 -2.64 -4.93 33.55
C VAL A 497 -2.81 -5.88 32.36
N ASN A 498 -3.18 -5.38 31.19
CA ASN A 498 -3.38 -6.23 30.00
C ASN A 498 -2.07 -6.40 29.19
N ARG A 499 -1.19 -5.38 29.15
CA ARG A 499 0.16 -5.49 28.56
C ARG A 499 1.06 -6.46 29.32
N SER A 500 1.05 -6.44 30.65
CA SER A 500 1.76 -7.45 31.45
C SER A 500 1.24 -8.88 31.20
N ALA A 501 -0.06 -9.07 30.92
CA ALA A 501 -0.60 -10.37 30.52
C ALA A 501 -0.01 -10.84 29.18
N ALA A 502 0.05 -9.95 28.18
CA ALA A 502 0.65 -10.25 26.88
C ALA A 502 2.18 -10.48 26.96
N HIS A 503 2.89 -9.73 27.80
CA HIS A 503 4.31 -9.99 28.07
C HIS A 503 4.52 -11.34 28.77
N TYR A 504 3.68 -11.71 29.74
CA TYR A 504 3.74 -13.03 30.38
C TYR A 504 3.50 -14.17 29.38
N ALA A 505 2.50 -14.05 28.51
CA ALA A 505 2.17 -15.04 27.48
C ALA A 505 3.32 -15.27 26.47
N LEU A 506 4.11 -14.23 26.17
CA LEU A 506 5.32 -14.31 25.33
C LEU A 506 6.60 -14.69 26.10
N GLY A 507 6.53 -15.00 27.39
CA GLY A 507 7.72 -15.28 28.21
C GLY A 507 8.62 -14.06 28.50
N ASN A 508 8.16 -12.85 28.22
CA ASN A 508 8.88 -11.59 28.49
C ASN A 508 8.76 -11.18 29.97
N TYR A 509 9.24 -12.06 30.86
CA TYR A 509 8.98 -11.98 32.31
C TYR A 509 9.48 -10.69 32.96
N TYR A 510 10.64 -10.14 32.55
CA TYR A 510 11.15 -8.86 33.08
C TYR A 510 10.16 -7.70 32.83
N ARG A 511 9.75 -7.46 31.57
CA ARG A 511 8.78 -6.42 31.22
C ARG A 511 7.41 -6.63 31.88
N CYS A 512 7.03 -7.89 32.12
CA CYS A 512 5.83 -8.21 32.90
C CYS A 512 5.96 -7.79 34.38
N ILE A 513 7.14 -7.92 34.99
CA ILE A 513 7.42 -7.49 36.38
C ILE A 513 7.42 -5.96 36.46
N ASP A 514 8.02 -5.28 35.47
CA ASP A 514 8.03 -3.81 35.37
C ASP A 514 6.60 -3.25 35.28
N ASP A 515 5.80 -3.74 34.32
CA ASP A 515 4.40 -3.34 34.14
C ASP A 515 3.55 -3.62 35.39
N CYS A 516 3.66 -4.81 36.00
CA CYS A 516 2.93 -5.13 37.22
C CYS A 516 3.35 -4.25 38.41
N SER A 517 4.62 -3.84 38.49
CA SER A 517 5.10 -2.94 39.54
C SER A 517 4.58 -1.52 39.33
N LYS A 518 4.58 -1.01 38.09
CA LYS A 518 4.00 0.29 37.74
C LYS A 518 2.50 0.37 38.05
N VAL A 519 1.75 -0.72 37.84
CA VAL A 519 0.34 -0.80 38.26
C VAL A 519 0.19 -0.69 39.78
N LEU A 520 1.06 -1.34 40.56
CA LEU A 520 0.97 -1.32 42.01
C LEU A 520 1.28 0.06 42.59
N GLU A 521 2.22 0.81 41.99
CA GLU A 521 2.44 2.24 42.29
C GLU A 521 1.22 3.11 41.95
N LEU A 522 0.64 2.92 40.76
CA LEU A 522 -0.55 3.66 40.30
C LEU A 522 -1.86 3.25 41.00
N MET A 523 -1.83 2.23 41.87
CA MET A 523 -2.98 1.74 42.66
C MET A 523 -2.87 2.11 44.15
N GLU A 524 -2.12 3.17 44.46
CA GLU A 524 -2.16 3.83 45.77
C GLU A 524 -3.09 5.07 45.71
N PRO A 525 -4.00 5.27 46.68
CA PRO A 525 -4.23 4.46 47.88
C PRO A 525 -4.91 3.11 47.61
N LYS A 526 -4.64 2.15 48.49
CA LYS A 526 -5.18 0.78 48.43
C LYS A 526 -6.66 0.81 48.86
N CYS A 527 -7.58 0.62 47.91
CA CYS A 527 -9.02 0.62 48.14
C CYS A 527 -9.67 -0.71 47.69
N GLU A 528 -10.96 -0.89 47.98
CA GLU A 528 -11.65 -2.15 47.65
C GLU A 528 -11.88 -2.31 46.13
N SER A 529 -12.16 -1.21 45.41
CA SER A 529 -12.38 -1.27 43.96
C SER A 529 -11.13 -1.66 43.17
N ASN A 530 -9.92 -1.30 43.64
CA ASN A 530 -8.67 -1.72 43.00
C ASN A 530 -8.10 -3.06 43.53
N ARG A 531 -8.73 -3.67 44.55
CA ARG A 531 -8.30 -4.94 45.18
C ARG A 531 -8.08 -6.09 44.19
N VAL A 532 -9.06 -6.35 43.31
CA VAL A 532 -9.02 -7.47 42.35
C VAL A 532 -7.95 -7.28 41.28
N SER A 533 -7.61 -6.03 40.93
CA SER A 533 -6.54 -5.73 39.98
C SER A 533 -5.16 -5.79 40.64
N ARG A 534 -5.03 -5.31 41.89
CA ARG A 534 -3.81 -5.52 42.70
C ARG A 534 -3.52 -7.02 42.92
N ALA A 535 -4.55 -7.82 43.22
CA ALA A 535 -4.42 -9.28 43.35
C ALA A 535 -3.88 -9.92 42.06
N ARG A 536 -4.43 -9.56 40.89
CA ARG A 536 -3.96 -10.05 39.58
C ARG A 536 -2.53 -9.62 39.26
N CYS A 537 -2.12 -8.39 39.61
CA CYS A 537 -0.74 -7.94 39.43
C CYS A 537 0.24 -8.68 40.34
N HIS A 538 -0.05 -8.84 41.64
CA HIS A 538 0.78 -9.63 42.54
C HIS A 538 0.89 -11.10 42.08
N ALA A 539 -0.22 -11.71 41.67
CA ALA A 539 -0.22 -13.09 41.16
C ALA A 539 0.70 -13.24 39.93
N ARG A 540 0.55 -12.35 38.95
CA ARG A 540 1.33 -12.40 37.71
C ARG A 540 2.80 -12.03 37.93
N ARG A 541 3.10 -11.06 38.79
CA ARG A 541 4.47 -10.68 39.18
C ARG A 541 5.16 -11.84 39.90
N GLY A 542 4.47 -12.47 40.86
CA GLY A 542 4.96 -13.65 41.56
C GLY A 542 5.20 -14.84 40.62
N ALA A 543 4.26 -15.12 39.73
CA ALA A 543 4.41 -16.16 38.72
C ALA A 543 5.57 -15.89 37.73
N ALA A 544 5.80 -14.63 37.35
CA ALA A 544 6.92 -14.22 36.49
C ALA A 544 8.27 -14.40 37.20
N LEU A 545 8.38 -13.99 38.47
CA LEU A 545 9.57 -14.22 39.31
C LEU A 545 9.88 -15.71 39.48
N CYS A 546 8.86 -16.55 39.67
CA CYS A 546 9.02 -18.01 39.73
C CYS A 546 9.49 -18.62 38.39
N LYS A 547 9.04 -18.09 37.24
CA LYS A 547 9.53 -18.50 35.91
C LYS A 547 10.95 -18.03 35.61
N LEU A 548 11.41 -16.95 36.25
CA LEU A 548 12.81 -16.50 36.27
C LEU A 548 13.67 -17.20 37.34
N SER A 549 13.21 -18.32 37.90
CA SER A 549 13.91 -19.09 38.94
C SER A 549 14.20 -18.31 40.24
N ALA A 550 13.39 -17.29 40.56
CA ALA A 550 13.48 -16.49 41.79
C ALA A 550 12.30 -16.75 42.77
N PRO A 551 12.09 -18.00 43.25
CA PRO A 551 10.93 -18.34 44.08
C PRO A 551 10.93 -17.63 45.45
N GLN A 552 12.09 -17.21 45.95
CA GLN A 552 12.23 -16.45 47.19
C GLN A 552 11.45 -15.12 47.16
N HIS A 553 11.34 -14.48 45.99
CA HIS A 553 10.54 -13.28 45.78
C HIS A 553 9.16 -13.60 45.21
N GLY A 554 9.05 -14.65 44.37
CA GLY A 554 7.80 -14.99 43.71
C GLY A 554 6.72 -15.62 44.62
N ILE A 555 7.12 -16.40 45.64
CA ILE A 555 6.17 -17.03 46.58
C ILE A 555 5.49 -15.99 47.50
N PRO A 556 6.20 -15.04 48.14
CA PRO A 556 5.56 -13.98 48.92
C PRO A 556 4.55 -13.13 48.12
N GLU A 557 4.81 -12.89 46.83
CA GLU A 557 3.89 -12.19 45.93
C GLU A 557 2.61 -13.01 45.65
N LEU A 558 2.74 -14.33 45.41
CA LEU A 558 1.58 -15.23 45.28
C LEU A 558 0.77 -15.33 46.58
N GLU A 559 1.43 -15.32 47.74
CA GLU A 559 0.76 -15.29 49.05
C GLU A 559 0.09 -13.94 49.34
N ALA A 560 0.69 -12.82 48.90
CA ALA A 560 0.05 -11.50 48.94
C ALA A 560 -1.19 -11.45 48.03
N ALA A 561 -1.12 -12.06 46.85
CA ALA A 561 -2.26 -12.19 45.95
C ALA A 561 -3.41 -13.01 46.58
N LEU A 562 -3.13 -14.14 47.24
CA LEU A 562 -4.14 -14.92 47.96
C LEU A 562 -4.72 -14.20 49.19
N LYS A 563 -3.95 -13.34 49.87
CA LYS A 563 -4.49 -12.47 50.94
C LYS A 563 -5.49 -11.44 50.40
N LEU A 564 -5.31 -10.99 49.16
CA LEU A 564 -6.24 -10.08 48.49
C LEU A 564 -7.43 -10.83 47.87
N ASP A 565 -7.23 -11.97 47.21
CA ASP A 565 -8.29 -12.80 46.62
C ASP A 565 -8.20 -14.26 47.13
N PRO A 566 -8.78 -14.57 48.30
CA PRO A 566 -8.73 -15.90 48.90
C PRO A 566 -9.54 -16.97 48.16
N ASN A 567 -10.43 -16.56 47.24
CA ASN A 567 -11.32 -17.49 46.54
C ASN A 567 -10.65 -18.07 45.29
N ASN A 568 -9.69 -17.34 44.69
CA ASN A 568 -9.04 -17.71 43.44
C ASN A 568 -8.37 -19.08 43.45
N GLU A 569 -8.89 -20.03 42.66
CA GLU A 569 -8.32 -21.38 42.56
C GLU A 569 -7.03 -21.43 41.72
N SER A 570 -6.91 -20.58 40.70
CA SER A 570 -5.69 -20.50 39.86
C SER A 570 -4.48 -20.14 40.70
N ILE A 571 -4.58 -19.09 41.53
CA ILE A 571 -3.45 -18.63 42.35
C ILE A 571 -3.07 -19.68 43.42
N LYS A 572 -4.05 -20.44 43.95
CA LYS A 572 -3.79 -21.58 44.85
C LYS A 572 -3.04 -22.70 44.13
N HIS A 573 -3.49 -23.06 42.92
CA HIS A 573 -2.84 -24.06 42.09
C HIS A 573 -1.39 -23.64 41.76
N ASP A 574 -1.19 -22.44 41.24
CA ASP A 574 0.12 -21.91 40.85
C ASP A 574 1.10 -21.89 42.04
N LEU A 575 0.64 -21.47 43.23
CA LEU A 575 1.45 -21.50 44.45
C LEU A 575 1.80 -22.93 44.89
N LEU A 576 0.87 -23.89 44.77
CA LEU A 576 1.12 -25.29 45.07
C LEU A 576 2.13 -25.89 44.09
N THR A 577 1.97 -25.66 42.78
CA THR A 577 2.90 -26.10 41.73
C THR A 577 4.30 -25.52 41.95
N VAL A 578 4.42 -24.23 42.28
CA VAL A 578 5.70 -23.58 42.58
C VAL A 578 6.36 -24.19 43.82
N LYS A 579 5.63 -24.38 44.93
CA LYS A 579 6.21 -24.97 46.16
C LYS A 579 6.64 -26.42 45.96
N GLN A 580 5.89 -27.20 45.18
CA GLN A 580 6.27 -28.55 44.76
C GLN A 580 7.54 -28.54 43.89
N TYR A 581 7.56 -27.74 42.82
CA TYR A 581 8.66 -27.70 41.85
C TYR A 581 10.02 -27.34 42.48
N PHE A 582 10.03 -26.37 43.40
CA PHE A 582 11.25 -25.97 44.11
C PHE A 582 11.52 -26.80 45.40
N ASN A 583 10.75 -27.86 45.66
CA ASN A 583 10.82 -28.70 46.88
C ASN A 583 10.76 -27.92 48.21
N ILE A 584 10.13 -26.75 48.20
CA ILE A 584 9.96 -25.91 49.39
C ILE A 584 8.83 -26.51 50.23
N LYS A 585 9.22 -27.35 51.19
CA LYS A 585 8.30 -27.95 52.17
C LYS A 585 7.60 -26.86 53.00
N LYS A 586 6.40 -27.20 53.48
CA LYS A 586 5.57 -26.36 54.35
C LYS A 586 6.27 -26.05 55.67
#